data_AF-A0AAV4UIW2-F1
#
_entry.id   AF-A0AAV4UIW2-F1
#
_cell.length_a   1.000
_cell.length_b   1.000
_cell.length_c   1.000
_cell.angle_alpha   90.00
_cell.angle_beta   90.00
_cell.angle_gamma   90.00
#
_symmetry.space_group_name_H-M   'P 1'
#
loop_
_entity.id
_entity.type
_entity.pdbx_description
1 polymer ?
#
loop_
_entity_poly.entity_id
_entity_poly.type
_entity_poly.pdbx_seq_one_letter_code
_entity_poly.pdbx_strand_id
1 'polypeptide(L)'
;MDYTDPKFIYRCKSNPALYKSCNVLWLDEWNEESMYEVPRLLLSSKDTDILGSAGNDFCKYFLKIHEQNSQKNQAPRKFVAFIQNYKKIFSLKCSEIQTRKKHLLAGVSKLNEARSLVDKLNSEADGTKCLIS
;
A
#
# COMPACT_ATOMS: atom_id res chain seq x y z
N MET A 1 13.41 18.78 -16.37
CA MET A 1 13.02 18.64 -17.79
C MET A 1 13.20 17.18 -18.16
N ASP A 2 12.26 16.59 -18.89
CA ASP A 2 12.42 15.22 -19.40
C ASP A 2 13.25 15.27 -20.69
N TYR A 3 14.40 14.59 -20.73
CA TYR A 3 15.27 14.60 -21.89
C TYR A 3 14.71 13.76 -23.05
N THR A 4 13.73 12.88 -22.77
CA THR A 4 13.04 12.07 -23.77
C THR A 4 11.95 12.87 -24.52
N ASP A 5 11.58 14.06 -24.05
CA ASP A 5 10.65 14.96 -24.74
C ASP A 5 11.28 15.46 -26.05
N PRO A 6 10.65 15.28 -27.23
CA PRO A 6 11.16 15.79 -28.51
C PRO A 6 11.45 17.30 -28.50
N LYS A 7 10.75 18.06 -27.64
CA LYS A 7 10.95 19.51 -27.49
C LYS A 7 12.09 19.87 -26.54
N PHE A 8 12.73 18.91 -25.87
CA PHE A 8 13.80 19.14 -24.91
C PHE A 8 14.95 19.95 -25.52
N ILE A 9 15.49 19.48 -26.65
CA ILE A 9 16.61 20.13 -27.34
C ILE A 9 16.20 21.54 -27.82
N TYR A 10 14.99 21.69 -28.35
CA TYR A 10 14.47 23.00 -28.77
C TYR A 10 14.44 23.97 -27.59
N ARG A 11 13.85 23.57 -26.45
CA ARG A 11 13.76 24.41 -25.24
C ARG A 11 15.13 24.78 -24.69
N CYS A 12 16.09 23.85 -24.70
CA CYS A 12 17.47 24.13 -24.28
C CYS A 12 18.16 25.11 -25.24
N LYS A 13 17.94 25.02 -26.55
CA LYS A 13 18.50 25.96 -27.54
C LYS A 13 17.87 27.34 -27.46
N SER A 14 16.56 27.43 -27.26
CA SER A 14 15.82 28.70 -27.17
C SER A 14 16.19 29.52 -25.94
N ASN A 15 16.67 28.89 -24.87
CA ASN A 15 17.10 29.59 -23.66
C ASN A 15 18.47 29.09 -23.15
N PRO A 16 19.58 29.71 -23.62
CA PRO A 16 20.94 29.34 -23.22
C PRO A 16 21.24 29.55 -21.73
N ALA A 17 20.50 30.42 -21.03
CA ALA A 17 20.71 30.66 -19.60
C ALA A 17 20.44 29.39 -18.77
N LEU A 18 19.61 28.46 -19.27
CA LEU A 18 19.24 27.22 -18.58
C LEU A 18 20.41 26.30 -18.25
N TYR A 19 21.46 26.28 -19.06
CA TYR A 19 22.67 25.48 -18.80
C TYR A 19 23.92 26.32 -18.55
N LYS A 20 23.86 27.65 -18.79
CA LYS A 20 24.96 28.58 -18.49
C LYS A 20 24.91 29.12 -17.06
N SER A 21 23.72 29.38 -16.54
CA SER A 21 23.52 30.06 -15.26
C SER A 21 22.96 29.14 -14.16
N CYS A 22 22.56 27.92 -14.52
CA CYS A 22 22.02 26.93 -13.60
C CYS A 22 22.91 25.69 -13.55
N ASN A 23 22.94 25.02 -12.39
CA ASN A 23 23.50 23.68 -12.29
C ASN A 23 22.54 22.66 -12.89
N VAL A 24 23.04 21.87 -13.82
CA VAL A 24 22.28 20.78 -14.46
C VAL A 24 22.65 19.48 -13.77
N LEU A 25 21.66 18.82 -13.16
CA LEU A 25 21.82 17.51 -12.54
C LEU A 25 21.23 16.44 -13.44
N TRP A 26 22.02 15.42 -13.75
CA TRP A 26 21.59 14.25 -14.52
C TRP A 26 21.12 13.16 -13.55
N LEU A 27 19.87 12.74 -13.67
CA LEU A 27 19.21 11.79 -12.78
C LEU A 27 18.60 10.64 -13.59
N ASP A 28 19.44 10.01 -14.41
CA ASP A 28 18.99 8.99 -15.37
C ASP A 28 18.73 7.65 -14.69
N GLU A 29 19.69 7.19 -13.89
CA GLU A 29 19.73 5.82 -13.41
C GLU A 29 20.08 5.78 -11.92
N TRP A 30 19.54 4.78 -11.25
CA TRP A 30 19.95 4.38 -9.92
C TRP A 30 20.69 3.05 -10.00
N ASN A 31 21.66 2.87 -9.12
CA ASN A 31 22.26 1.55 -8.96
C ASN A 31 21.22 0.57 -8.38
N GLU A 32 21.37 -0.70 -8.71
CA GLU A 32 20.46 -1.76 -8.29
C GLU A 32 20.33 -1.83 -6.76
N GLU A 33 21.44 -1.61 -6.05
CA GLU A 33 21.49 -1.61 -4.59
C GLU A 33 20.60 -0.51 -3.97
N SER A 34 20.68 0.74 -4.45
CA SER A 34 19.80 1.82 -3.98
C SER A 34 18.36 1.53 -4.38
N MET A 35 18.12 1.01 -5.59
CA MET A 35 16.77 0.61 -6.01
C MET A 35 16.20 -0.50 -5.13
N TYR A 36 17.02 -1.35 -4.53
CA TYR A 36 16.61 -2.37 -3.57
C TYR A 36 16.32 -1.77 -2.18
N GLU A 37 17.14 -0.84 -1.72
CA GLU A 37 17.00 -0.18 -0.41
C GLU A 37 15.82 0.80 -0.34
N VAL A 38 15.51 1.49 -1.44
CA VAL A 38 14.46 2.52 -1.45
C VAL A 38 13.07 1.98 -1.08
N PRO A 39 12.59 0.86 -1.65
CA PRO A 39 11.35 0.23 -1.20
C PRO A 39 11.37 -0.12 0.29
N ARG A 40 12.49 -0.63 0.82
CA ARG A 40 12.61 -0.92 2.26
C ARG A 40 12.41 0.34 3.09
N LEU A 41 13.14 1.40 2.80
CA LEU A 41 13.03 2.68 3.49
C LEU A 41 11.63 3.28 3.44
N LEU A 42 10.98 3.25 2.27
CA LEU A 42 9.65 3.83 2.08
C LEU A 42 8.52 3.01 2.74
N LEU A 43 8.69 1.70 2.87
CA LEU A 43 7.69 0.77 3.40
C LEU A 43 7.91 0.40 4.89
N SER A 44 9.09 0.64 5.47
CA SER A 44 9.51 0.22 6.83
C SER A 44 8.70 0.79 8.00
N SER A 45 7.76 1.70 7.77
CA SER A 45 7.23 2.58 8.83
C SER A 45 5.95 2.10 9.54
N LYS A 46 5.37 0.95 9.21
CA LYS A 46 4.19 0.29 9.87
C LYS A 46 3.56 -0.81 8.99
N ASP A 47 3.70 -0.70 7.67
CA ASP A 47 3.07 -1.62 6.72
C ASP A 47 3.82 -2.97 6.64
N THR A 48 5.10 -2.98 7.00
CA THR A 48 5.97 -4.17 6.98
C THR A 48 5.71 -5.12 8.14
N ASP A 49 5.13 -4.65 9.25
CA ASP A 49 4.72 -5.52 10.37
C ASP A 49 3.66 -6.55 9.92
N ILE A 50 2.86 -6.21 8.90
CA ILE A 50 1.89 -7.12 8.28
C ILE A 50 2.59 -8.18 7.43
N LEU A 51 3.72 -7.84 6.80
CA LEU A 51 4.48 -8.75 5.92
C LEU A 51 5.53 -9.58 6.67
N GLY A 52 5.91 -9.22 7.89
CA GLY A 52 6.93 -9.93 8.67
C GLY A 52 8.27 -10.05 7.92
N SER A 53 9.00 -11.16 8.13
CA SER A 53 10.30 -11.42 7.48
C SER A 53 10.22 -11.53 5.95
N ALA A 54 9.03 -11.81 5.39
CA ALA A 54 8.78 -11.85 3.96
C ALA A 54 8.78 -10.46 3.30
N GLY A 55 8.74 -9.37 4.08
CA GLY A 55 8.79 -8.00 3.56
C GLY A 55 10.09 -7.67 2.80
N ASN A 56 11.21 -8.28 3.19
CA ASN A 56 12.50 -8.10 2.50
C ASN A 56 12.55 -8.80 1.14
N ASP A 57 11.92 -9.96 1.01
CA ASP A 57 11.74 -10.64 -0.28
C ASP A 57 10.69 -9.94 -1.14
N PHE A 58 9.68 -9.35 -0.52
CA PHE A 58 8.66 -8.57 -1.23
C PHE A 58 9.25 -7.35 -1.97
N CYS A 59 10.25 -6.70 -1.36
CA CYS A 59 10.94 -5.55 -1.98
C CYS A 59 11.60 -5.91 -3.31
N LYS A 60 12.02 -7.17 -3.51
CA LYS A 60 12.64 -7.65 -4.76
C LYS A 60 11.67 -7.61 -5.95
N TYR A 61 10.36 -7.66 -5.72
CA TYR A 61 9.38 -7.60 -6.80
C TYR A 61 9.24 -6.19 -7.39
N PHE A 62 9.45 -5.13 -6.59
CA PHE A 62 9.43 -3.77 -7.12
C PHE A 62 10.52 -3.56 -8.17
N LEU A 63 11.72 -4.10 -7.92
CA LEU A 63 12.83 -4.11 -8.87
C LEU A 63 12.47 -4.86 -10.16
N LYS A 64 11.96 -6.09 -10.05
CA LYS A 64 11.57 -6.89 -11.23
C LYS A 64 10.53 -6.19 -12.11
N ILE A 65 9.54 -5.54 -11.49
CA ILE A 65 8.53 -4.77 -12.24
C ILE A 65 9.14 -3.54 -12.91
N HIS A 66 10.14 -2.91 -12.29
CA HIS A 66 10.85 -1.78 -12.86
C HIS A 66 11.71 -2.19 -14.06
N GLU A 67 12.44 -3.30 -13.96
CA GLU A 67 13.26 -3.84 -15.05
C GLU A 67 12.43 -4.23 -16.28
N GLN A 68 11.22 -4.71 -16.06
CA GLN A 68 10.27 -5.05 -17.13
C GLN A 68 9.65 -3.81 -17.82
N ASN A 69 9.86 -2.62 -17.27
CA ASN A 69 9.31 -1.39 -17.84
C ASN A 69 10.19 -0.87 -18.99
N SER A 70 9.56 -0.25 -19.99
CA SER A 70 10.27 0.38 -21.11
C SER A 70 11.28 1.40 -20.59
N GLN A 71 12.44 1.50 -21.23
CA GLN A 71 13.52 2.46 -20.91
C GLN A 71 13.02 3.90 -20.71
N LYS A 72 11.97 4.31 -21.44
CA LYS A 72 11.32 5.64 -21.30
C LYS A 72 10.63 5.88 -19.95
N ASN A 73 10.42 4.83 -19.16
CA ASN A 73 9.73 4.85 -17.87
C ASN A 73 10.63 4.52 -16.67
N GLN A 74 11.94 4.38 -16.88
CA GLN A 74 12.89 3.97 -15.82
C GLN A 74 13.42 5.13 -14.96
N ALA A 75 12.89 6.35 -15.13
CA ALA A 75 13.30 7.48 -14.33
C ALA A 75 13.08 7.21 -12.82
N PRO A 76 14.07 7.41 -11.94
CA PRO A 76 13.97 7.13 -10.51
C PRO A 76 12.76 7.79 -9.83
N ARG A 77 12.38 9.00 -10.29
CA ARG A 77 11.17 9.70 -9.81
C ARG A 77 9.89 8.90 -10.05
N LYS A 78 9.76 8.21 -11.20
CA LYS A 78 8.61 7.37 -11.53
C LYS A 78 8.59 6.12 -10.64
N PHE A 79 9.75 5.53 -10.37
CA PHE A 79 9.88 4.39 -9.46
C PHE A 79 9.48 4.74 -8.02
N VAL A 80 9.94 5.86 -7.49
CA VAL A 80 9.54 6.36 -6.16
C VAL A 80 8.03 6.62 -6.10
N ALA A 81 7.48 7.27 -7.13
CA ALA A 81 6.03 7.52 -7.21
C ALA A 81 5.21 6.21 -7.26
N PHE A 82 5.72 5.18 -7.96
CA PHE A 82 5.11 3.86 -7.98
C PHE A 82 5.02 3.24 -6.57
N ILE A 83 6.12 3.25 -5.81
CA ILE A 83 6.14 2.70 -4.44
C ILE A 83 5.19 3.48 -3.51
N GLN A 84 5.18 4.82 -3.61
CA GLN A 84 4.29 5.66 -2.81
C GLN A 84 2.81 5.42 -3.14
N ASN A 85 2.48 5.26 -4.42
CA ASN A 85 1.13 4.94 -4.87
C ASN A 85 0.69 3.56 -4.36
N TYR A 86 1.58 2.57 -4.43
CA TYR A 86 1.33 1.26 -3.84
C TYR A 86 1.00 1.38 -2.34
N LYS A 87 1.85 2.06 -1.57
CA LYS A 87 1.63 2.28 -0.12
C LYS A 87 0.28 2.93 0.16
N LYS A 88 -0.07 3.96 -0.60
CA LYS A 88 -1.35 4.65 -0.47
C LYS A 88 -2.54 3.72 -0.72
N ILE A 89 -2.53 2.97 -1.83
CA ILE A 89 -3.62 2.05 -2.20
C ILE A 89 -3.73 0.92 -1.18
N PHE A 90 -2.59 0.36 -0.78
CA PHE A 90 -2.52 -0.71 0.21
C PHE A 90 -3.14 -0.27 1.54
N SER A 91 -2.70 0.87 2.09
CA SER A 91 -3.22 1.39 3.36
C SER A 91 -4.73 1.64 3.31
N LEU A 92 -5.25 2.18 2.20
CA LEU A 92 -6.67 2.40 1.98
C LEU A 92 -7.44 1.07 2.00
N LYS A 93 -6.95 0.06 1.27
CA LYS A 93 -7.61 -1.25 1.19
C LYS A 93 -7.54 -2.02 2.51
N CYS A 94 -6.43 -1.96 3.22
CA CYS A 94 -6.31 -2.53 4.57
C CYS A 94 -7.31 -1.89 5.53
N SER A 95 -7.48 -0.57 5.51
CA SER A 95 -8.46 0.13 6.34
C SER A 95 -9.90 -0.26 6.00
N GLU A 96 -10.23 -0.40 4.71
CA GLU A 96 -11.55 -0.83 4.23
C GLU A 96 -11.87 -2.26 4.73
N ILE A 97 -10.94 -3.19 4.57
CA ILE A 97 -11.07 -4.58 5.03
C ILE A 97 -11.20 -4.62 6.56
N GLN A 98 -10.38 -3.87 7.28
CA GLN A 98 -10.41 -3.84 8.74
C GLN A 98 -11.74 -3.31 9.27
N THR A 99 -12.31 -2.30 8.61
CA THR A 99 -13.64 -1.78 8.94
C THR A 99 -14.72 -2.85 8.70
N ARG A 100 -14.69 -3.52 7.54
CA ARG A 100 -15.62 -4.62 7.25
C ARG A 100 -15.51 -5.77 8.26
N LYS A 101 -14.29 -6.14 8.64
CA LYS A 101 -14.02 -7.15 9.68
C LYS A 101 -14.63 -6.74 11.02
N LYS A 102 -14.47 -5.48 11.45
CA LYS A 102 -15.06 -4.96 12.69
C LYS A 102 -16.59 -5.04 12.68
N HIS A 103 -17.23 -4.63 11.57
CA HIS A 103 -18.68 -4.73 11.44
C HIS A 103 -19.17 -6.18 11.48
N LEU A 104 -18.47 -7.09 10.80
CA LEU A 104 -18.79 -8.51 10.84
C LEU A 104 -18.68 -9.09 12.25
N LEU A 105 -17.57 -8.82 12.95
CA LEU A 105 -17.36 -9.29 14.33
C LEU A 105 -18.42 -8.75 15.29
N ALA A 106 -18.81 -7.48 15.15
CA ALA A 106 -19.89 -6.90 15.95
C ALA A 106 -21.24 -7.59 15.65
N GLY A 107 -21.52 -7.92 14.39
CA GLY A 107 -22.70 -8.69 13.99
C GLY A 107 -22.72 -10.09 14.60
N VAL A 108 -21.59 -10.80 14.54
CA VAL A 108 -21.44 -12.14 15.14
C VAL A 108 -21.61 -12.09 16.66
N SER A 109 -21.05 -11.09 17.35
CA SER A 109 -21.25 -10.91 18.79
C SER A 109 -22.72 -10.75 19.14
N LYS A 110 -23.43 -9.87 18.42
CA LYS A 110 -24.87 -9.64 18.63
C LYS A 110 -25.72 -10.90 18.39
N LEU A 111 -25.39 -11.69 17.37
CA LEU A 111 -26.06 -12.97 17.12
C LEU A 111 -25.84 -13.96 18.26
N ASN A 112 -24.63 -14.01 18.81
CA ASN A 112 -24.30 -14.89 19.92
C ASN A 112 -24.98 -14.45 21.24
N GLU A 113 -25.08 -13.14 21.47
CA GLU A 113 -25.83 -12.55 22.59
C GLU A 113 -27.33 -12.89 22.49
N ALA A 114 -27.93 -12.71 21.30
CA ALA A 114 -29.34 -13.04 21.07
C ALA A 114 -29.63 -14.54 21.27
N ARG A 115 -28.74 -15.42 20.76
CA ARG A 115 -28.84 -16.87 21.00
C ARG A 115 -28.82 -17.19 22.49
N SER A 116 -27.85 -16.62 23.22
CA SER A 116 -27.73 -16.84 24.67
C SER A 116 -28.95 -16.35 25.44
N LEU A 117 -29.59 -15.26 25.00
CA LEU A 117 -30.83 -14.77 25.57
C LEU A 117 -32.00 -15.72 25.32
N VAL A 118 -32.14 -16.24 24.10
CA VAL A 118 -33.17 -17.22 23.74
C VAL A 118 -33.01 -18.52 24.52
N ASP A 119 -31.78 -19.02 24.65
CA ASP A 119 -31.48 -20.23 25.42
C ASP A 119 -31.88 -20.07 26.90
N LYS A 120 -31.61 -18.88 27.49
CA LYS A 120 -32.06 -18.55 28.86
C LYS A 120 -33.58 -18.53 28.98
N LEU A 121 -34.27 -17.82 28.09
CA LEU A 121 -35.74 -17.71 28.12
C LEU A 121 -36.42 -19.07 27.96
N ASN A 122 -35.89 -19.95 27.09
CA ASN A 122 -36.41 -21.30 26.95
C ASN A 122 -36.23 -22.12 28.24
N SER A 123 -35.06 -22.03 28.89
CA SER A 123 -34.82 -22.74 30.16
C SER A 123 -35.73 -22.27 31.30
N GLU A 124 -36.02 -20.97 31.39
CA GLU A 124 -36.94 -20.41 32.38
C GLU A 124 -38.40 -20.81 32.11
N ALA A 125 -38.81 -20.83 30.84
CA ALA A 125 -40.13 -21.27 30.43
C ALA A 125 -40.38 -22.77 30.71
N ASP A 126 -39.36 -23.61 30.53
CA ASP A 126 -39.48 -25.04 30.83
C ASP A 126 -39.48 -25.32 32.34
N GLY A 127 -38.71 -24.57 33.13
CA GLY A 127 -38.75 -24.64 34.59
C GLY A 127 -40.11 -24.23 35.16
N THR A 128 -40.74 -23.19 34.63
CA THR A 128 -42.07 -22.74 35.06
C THR A 128 -43.18 -23.74 34.69
N LYS A 129 -43.12 -24.38 33.52
CA LYS A 129 -44.07 -25.46 33.16
C LYS A 129 -43.99 -26.65 34.13
N CYS A 130 -42.80 -26.97 34.62
CA CYS A 130 -42.60 -28.10 35.54
C CYS A 130 -43.17 -27.83 36.95
N LEU A 131 -43.30 -26.57 37.35
CA LEU A 131 -43.87 -26.17 38.65
C LEU A 131 -45.40 -26.05 38.64
N ILE A 132 -46.02 -26.07 37.46
CA ILE A 132 -47.46 -25.86 37.27
C ILE A 132 -48.17 -27.18 36.84
N SER A 133 -47.41 -28.24 36.57
CA SER A 133 -47.90 -29.61 36.32
C SER A 133 -47.76 -30.49 37.56
#